data_AF-A0A942J5M7-F1
#
_entry.id   AF-A0A942J5M7-F1
#
_cell.length_a   1.000
_cell.length_b   1.000
_cell.length_c   1.000
_cell.angle_alpha   90.00
_cell.angle_beta   90.00
_cell.angle_gamma   90.00
#
_symmetry.space_group_name_H-M   'P 1'
#
loop_
_entity.id
_entity.type
_entity.pdbx_description
1 polymer ?
#
loop_
_entity_poly.entity_id
_entity_poly.type
_entity_poly.pdbx_seq_one_letter_code
_entity_poly.pdbx_strand_id
1 'polypeptide(L)'
;MTKGFTLIEAVIAVAILAIILASVIPAFVNYLNINTASEVRTGAVAVAQRLLDDLRAVSAWPPSGTVTTVATGQRAYSAILTHSQFCYGGRCFSGARRVRVEVSYAGRTYYQVETVFTQLD
;
A
#
# COMPACT_ATOMS: atom_id res chain seq x y z
N MET A 1 -29.41 1.06 -55.52
CA MET A 1 -30.39 0.62 -54.50
C MET A 1 -29.63 0.32 -53.22
N THR A 2 -29.68 1.23 -52.26
CA THR A 2 -29.11 1.08 -50.91
C THR A 2 -29.91 0.03 -50.16
N LYS A 3 -29.32 -1.13 -49.86
CA LYS A 3 -29.93 -2.13 -48.98
C LYS A 3 -29.97 -1.53 -47.58
N GLY A 4 -31.17 -1.14 -47.13
CA GLY A 4 -31.40 -0.67 -45.77
C GLY A 4 -31.23 -1.80 -44.77
N PHE A 5 -30.61 -1.49 -43.63
CA PHE A 5 -30.44 -2.39 -42.50
C PHE A 5 -31.78 -3.01 -42.12
N THR A 6 -31.83 -4.33 -41.94
CA THR A 6 -33.09 -4.97 -41.52
C THR A 6 -33.29 -4.82 -40.02
N LEU A 7 -34.54 -4.76 -39.55
CA LEU A 7 -34.86 -4.65 -38.13
C LEU A 7 -34.26 -5.83 -37.34
N ILE A 8 -34.30 -7.03 -37.92
CA ILE A 8 -33.70 -8.23 -37.33
C ILE A 8 -32.19 -8.12 -37.18
N GLU A 9 -31.50 -7.54 -38.16
CA GLU A 9 -30.05 -7.35 -38.14
C GLU A 9 -29.63 -6.34 -37.06
N ALA A 10 -30.43 -5.29 -36.85
CA ALA A 10 -30.23 -4.36 -35.74
C ALA A 10 -30.40 -5.05 -34.37
N VAL A 11 -31.42 -5.90 -34.21
CA VAL A 11 -31.64 -6.67 -32.96
C VAL A 11 -30.49 -7.64 -32.70
N ILE A 12 -30.03 -8.35 -33.73
CA ILE A 12 -28.89 -9.27 -33.62
C ILE A 12 -27.61 -8.50 -33.25
N ALA A 13 -27.36 -7.35 -33.88
CA ALA A 13 -26.19 -6.52 -33.56
C ALA A 13 -26.20 -6.04 -32.10
N VAL A 14 -27.36 -5.58 -31.60
CA VAL A 14 -27.51 -5.18 -30.19
C VAL A 14 -27.34 -6.37 -29.24
N ALA A 15 -27.85 -7.56 -29.60
CA ALA A 15 -27.67 -8.77 -28.80
C ALA A 15 -26.20 -9.18 -28.69
N ILE A 16 -25.45 -9.16 -29.81
CA ILE A 16 -24.01 -9.44 -29.81
C ILE A 16 -23.25 -8.40 -28.98
N LEU A 17 -23.58 -7.11 -29.14
CA LEU A 17 -22.98 -6.04 -28.34
C LEU A 17 -23.22 -6.25 -26.84
N ALA A 18 -24.44 -6.64 -26.44
CA ALA A 18 -24.76 -6.90 -25.03
C ALA A 18 -23.92 -8.05 -24.46
N ILE A 19 -23.71 -9.12 -25.22
CA ILE A 19 -22.85 -10.25 -24.82
C ILE A 19 -21.40 -9.79 -24.64
N ILE A 20 -20.89 -8.96 -25.55
CA ILE A 20 -19.53 -8.41 -25.45
C ILE A 20 -19.40 -7.53 -24.20
N LEU A 21 -20.33 -6.60 -23.97
CA LEU A 21 -20.29 -5.72 -22.80
C LEU A 21 -20.37 -6.50 -21.49
N ALA A 22 -21.18 -7.56 -21.42
CA ALA A 22 -21.26 -8.42 -20.26
C ALA A 22 -19.90 -9.05 -19.89
N SER A 23 -19.04 -9.33 -20.89
CA SER A 23 -17.71 -9.88 -20.65
C SER A 23 -16.68 -8.86 -20.13
N VAL A 24 -16.89 -7.56 -20.39
CA VAL A 24 -15.93 -6.49 -20.03
C VAL A 24 -16.11 -6.03 -18.58
N ILE A 25 -17.34 -6.05 -18.06
CA ILE A 25 -17.66 -5.63 -16.69
C ILE A 25 -16.76 -6.29 -15.63
N PRO A 26 -16.59 -7.63 -15.57
CA PRO A 26 -15.75 -8.25 -14.55
C PRO A 26 -14.28 -7.82 -14.66
N ALA A 27 -13.76 -7.61 -15.88
CA ALA A 27 -12.42 -7.10 -16.07
C ALA A 27 -12.28 -5.69 -15.48
N PHE A 28 -13.25 -4.81 -15.74
CA PHE A 28 -13.26 -3.46 -15.19
C PHE A 28 -13.29 -3.45 -13.66
N VAL A 29 -14.16 -4.26 -13.04
CA VAL A 29 -14.20 -4.42 -11.58
C VAL A 29 -12.86 -4.91 -11.03
N ASN A 30 -12.23 -5.87 -11.70
CA ASN A 30 -10.92 -6.37 -11.31
C ASN A 30 -9.84 -5.27 -11.37
N TYR A 31 -9.84 -4.43 -12.41
CA TYR A 31 -8.93 -3.28 -12.51
C TYR A 31 -9.13 -2.28 -11.36
N LEU A 32 -10.38 -1.96 -11.01
CA LEU A 32 -10.66 -1.09 -9.86
C LEU A 32 -10.10 -1.68 -8.55
N ASN A 33 -10.25 -2.98 -8.34
CA ASN A 33 -9.72 -3.67 -7.16
C ASN A 33 -8.19 -3.62 -7.11
N ILE A 34 -7.51 -3.89 -8.23
CA ILE A 34 -6.05 -3.83 -8.33
C ILE A 34 -5.55 -2.41 -8.07
N ASN A 35 -6.17 -1.41 -8.70
CA ASN A 35 -5.79 0.00 -8.51
C ASN A 35 -5.97 0.44 -7.06
N THR A 36 -7.10 0.08 -6.44
CA THR A 36 -7.36 0.38 -5.02
C THR A 36 -6.33 -0.30 -4.11
N ALA A 37 -5.99 -1.57 -4.36
CA ALA A 37 -4.98 -2.27 -3.58
C ALA A 37 -3.58 -1.64 -3.75
N SER A 38 -3.25 -1.22 -4.98
CA SER A 38 -1.99 -0.54 -5.29
C SER A 38 -1.88 0.82 -4.61
N GLU A 39 -2.98 1.59 -4.61
CA GLU A 39 -3.08 2.87 -3.89
C GLU A 39 -2.84 2.67 -2.39
N VAL A 40 -3.52 1.68 -1.78
CA VAL A 40 -3.36 1.38 -0.35
C VAL A 40 -1.91 1.02 -0.02
N ARG A 41 -1.29 0.16 -0.83
CA ARG A 41 0.11 -0.25 -0.66
C ARG A 41 1.07 0.92 -0.82
N THR A 42 0.86 1.77 -1.82
CA THR A 42 1.69 2.96 -2.07
C THR A 42 1.61 3.92 -0.89
N GLY A 43 0.41 4.16 -0.36
CA GLY A 43 0.23 4.96 0.85
C GLY A 43 0.92 4.35 2.07
N ALA A 44 0.85 3.03 2.26
CA ALA A 44 1.54 2.35 3.35
C ALA A 44 3.07 2.48 3.28
N VAL A 45 3.64 2.40 2.06
CA VAL A 45 5.08 2.64 1.83
C VAL A 45 5.46 4.08 2.18
N ALA A 46 4.68 5.06 1.71
CA ALA A 46 4.93 6.47 1.98
C ALA A 46 4.88 6.79 3.49
N VAL A 47 3.94 6.18 4.23
CA VAL A 47 3.86 6.30 5.69
C VAL A 47 5.11 5.72 6.35
N ALA A 48 5.54 4.52 5.95
CA ALA A 48 6.75 3.92 6.52
C ALA A 48 8.00 4.75 6.25
N GLN A 49 8.16 5.25 5.02
CA GLN A 49 9.27 6.13 4.65
C GLN A 49 9.28 7.40 5.50
N ARG A 50 8.13 8.08 5.62
CA ARG A 50 8.00 9.27 6.44
C ARG A 50 8.39 9.01 7.89
N LEU A 51 7.91 7.91 8.48
CA LEU A 51 8.27 7.56 9.86
C LEU A 51 9.77 7.28 10.02
N LEU A 52 10.38 6.60 9.06
CA LEU A 52 11.83 6.37 9.07
C LEU A 52 12.61 7.69 8.91
N ASP A 53 12.13 8.62 8.11
CA ASP A 53 12.75 9.94 7.93
C ASP A 53 12.58 10.81 9.16
N ASP A 54 11.40 10.80 9.79
CA ASP A 54 11.16 11.49 11.06
C ASP A 54 12.10 10.95 12.16
N LEU A 55 12.35 9.62 12.19
CA LEU A 55 13.32 9.02 13.11
C LEU A 55 14.77 9.45 12.88
N ARG A 56 15.13 9.84 11.64
CA ARG A 56 16.45 10.43 11.34
C ARG A 56 16.57 11.85 11.86
N ALA A 57 15.46 12.58 11.93
CA ALA A 57 15.44 13.99 12.29
C ALA A 57 15.38 14.24 13.80
N VAL A 58 14.95 13.25 14.59
CA VAL A 58 14.78 13.39 16.05
C VAL A 58 15.99 12.88 16.83
N SER A 59 16.35 13.60 17.89
CA SER A 59 17.39 13.16 18.84
C SER A 59 16.88 12.15 19.86
N ALA A 60 15.58 12.17 20.17
CA ALA A 60 14.93 11.26 21.10
C ALA A 60 13.94 10.36 20.36
N TRP A 61 14.19 9.06 20.42
CA TRP A 61 13.34 8.07 19.76
C TRP A 61 12.10 7.78 20.61
N PRO A 62 10.92 7.60 19.98
CA PRO A 62 9.73 7.16 20.69
C PRO A 62 9.96 5.76 21.30
N PRO A 63 9.16 5.38 22.31
CA PRO A 63 9.18 4.02 22.85
C PRO A 63 8.96 2.95 21.77
N SER A 64 9.61 1.80 21.91
CA SER A 64 9.38 0.65 21.03
C SER A 64 7.95 0.13 21.22
N GLY A 65 7.28 -0.21 20.12
CA GLY A 65 5.86 -0.59 20.10
C GLY A 65 4.89 0.59 20.00
N THR A 66 5.38 1.82 19.80
CA THR A 66 4.50 2.98 19.64
C THR A 66 3.65 2.82 18.37
N VAL A 67 2.34 2.96 18.54
CA VAL A 67 1.38 2.98 17.44
C VAL A 67 1.06 4.43 17.09
N THR A 68 1.19 4.78 15.83
CA THR A 68 0.89 6.11 15.30
C THR A 68 -0.12 6.00 14.18
N THR A 69 -1.06 6.94 14.14
CA THR A 69 -1.99 7.04 13.01
C THR A 69 -1.51 8.14 12.09
N VAL A 70 -1.25 7.80 10.83
CA VAL A 70 -0.73 8.74 9.82
C VAL A 70 -1.72 8.83 8.67
N ALA A 71 -2.18 10.04 8.37
CA ALA A 71 -3.03 10.30 7.21
C ALA A 71 -2.17 10.55 5.97
N THR A 72 -2.48 9.87 4.87
CA THR A 72 -1.90 10.14 3.55
C THR A 72 -2.98 9.97 2.48
N GLY A 73 -3.11 10.99 1.61
CA GLY A 73 -4.22 11.08 0.67
C GLY A 73 -5.58 11.11 1.38
N GLN A 74 -6.50 10.21 1.00
CA GLN A 74 -7.83 10.08 1.60
C GLN A 74 -7.94 9.01 2.69
N ARG A 75 -6.80 8.44 3.15
CA ARG A 75 -6.79 7.30 4.06
C ARG A 75 -5.94 7.57 5.30
N ALA A 76 -6.32 6.96 6.40
CA ALA A 76 -5.54 6.92 7.63
C ALA A 76 -4.99 5.52 7.87
N TYR A 77 -3.69 5.43 8.12
CA TYR A 77 -2.95 4.19 8.33
C TYR A 77 -2.50 4.09 9.79
N SER A 78 -2.51 2.89 10.34
CA SER A 78 -1.93 2.62 11.66
C SER A 78 -0.55 2.02 11.46
N ALA A 79 0.48 2.68 12.00
CA ALA A 79 1.85 2.28 11.90
C ALA A 79 2.44 1.98 13.28
N ILE A 80 3.05 0.81 13.41
CA ILE A 80 3.71 0.37 14.64
C ILE A 80 5.22 0.44 14.42
N LEU A 81 5.88 1.25 15.23
CA LEU A 81 7.33 1.34 15.25
C LEU A 81 7.88 0.48 16.38
N THR A 82 8.71 -0.49 16.04
CA THR A 82 9.46 -1.30 17.01
C THR A 82 10.96 -1.12 16.76
N HIS A 83 11.72 -0.98 17.84
CA HIS A 83 13.17 -0.96 17.78
C HIS A 83 13.80 -1.74 18.93
N SER A 84 15.02 -2.21 18.69
CA SER A 84 15.85 -2.91 19.66
C SER A 84 17.33 -2.68 19.35
N GLN A 85 18.20 -2.96 20.33
CA GLN A 85 19.64 -2.87 20.12
C GLN A 85 20.08 -3.82 19.00
N PHE A 86 20.95 -3.34 18.09
CA PHE A 86 21.49 -4.19 17.05
C PHE A 86 22.59 -5.09 17.62
N CYS A 87 22.44 -6.40 17.46
CA CYS A 87 23.44 -7.38 17.84
C CYS A 87 23.82 -8.26 16.64
N TYR A 88 25.12 -8.50 16.46
CA TYR A 88 25.68 -9.35 15.41
C TYR A 88 26.86 -10.14 15.97
N GLY A 89 26.88 -11.47 15.74
CA GLY A 89 27.97 -12.34 16.20
C GLY A 89 28.18 -12.35 17.72
N GLY A 90 27.11 -12.19 18.51
CA GLY A 90 27.18 -12.15 19.98
C GLY A 90 27.63 -10.81 20.58
N ARG A 91 27.93 -9.80 19.75
CA ARG A 91 28.21 -8.43 20.19
C ARG A 91 27.02 -7.53 19.90
N CYS A 92 26.68 -6.69 20.87
CA CYS A 92 25.63 -5.69 20.72
C CYS A 92 26.25 -4.30 20.64
N PHE A 93 25.77 -3.49 19.71
CA PHE A 93 26.31 -2.17 19.41
C PHE A 93 25.41 -1.11 20.06
N SER A 94 25.94 -0.29 20.97
CA SER A 94 25.16 0.75 21.67
C SER A 94 24.70 1.86 20.73
N GLY A 95 25.53 2.22 19.75
CA GLY A 95 25.22 3.21 18.72
C GLY A 95 24.41 2.68 17.54
N ALA A 96 23.96 1.41 17.57
CA ALA A 96 23.17 0.85 16.49
C ALA A 96 21.86 0.20 16.97
N ARG A 97 20.78 0.49 16.26
CA ARG A 97 19.44 -0.03 16.56
C ARG A 97 18.83 -0.67 15.34
N ARG A 98 18.25 -1.85 15.52
CA ARG A 98 17.36 -2.47 14.56
C ARG A 98 15.99 -1.81 14.69
N VAL A 99 15.41 -1.43 13.58
CA VAL A 99 14.14 -0.72 13.50
C VAL A 99 13.23 -1.45 12.56
N ARG A 100 12.00 -1.68 12.98
CA ARG A 100 10.95 -2.25 12.16
C ARG A 100 9.73 -1.34 12.23
N VAL A 101 9.25 -0.96 11.05
CA VAL A 101 8.00 -0.22 10.88
C VAL A 101 7.02 -1.14 10.18
N GLU A 102 5.88 -1.36 10.81
CA GLU A 102 4.76 -2.11 10.24
C GLU A 102 3.59 -1.17 10.01
N VAL A 103 3.05 -1.14 8.78
CA VAL A 103 1.95 -0.26 8.41
C VAL A 103 0.73 -1.08 8.01
N SER A 104 -0.37 -0.80 8.69
CA SER A 104 -1.65 -1.47 8.56
C SER A 104 -2.76 -0.51 8.16
N TYR A 105 -3.74 -1.04 7.44
CA TYR A 105 -4.96 -0.35 7.04
C TYR A 105 -6.14 -1.31 7.20
N ALA A 106 -7.24 -0.86 7.81
CA ALA A 106 -8.41 -1.70 8.08
C ALA A 106 -8.07 -3.05 8.76
N GLY A 107 -7.12 -3.04 9.70
CA GLY A 107 -6.70 -4.23 10.45
C GLY A 107 -5.82 -5.23 9.67
N ARG A 108 -5.39 -4.90 8.44
CA ARG A 108 -4.46 -5.72 7.66
C ARG A 108 -3.15 -4.99 7.42
N THR A 109 -2.03 -5.70 7.55
CA THR A 109 -0.69 -5.18 7.27
C THR A 109 -0.44 -5.18 5.76
N TYR A 110 -0.12 -4.00 5.21
CA TYR A 110 0.14 -3.83 3.77
C TYR A 110 1.63 -3.65 3.46
N TYR A 111 2.40 -3.16 4.42
CA TYR A 111 3.82 -2.94 4.26
C TYR A 111 4.56 -3.10 5.59
N GLN A 112 5.74 -3.71 5.52
CA GLN A 112 6.66 -3.84 6.64
C GLN A 112 8.08 -3.62 6.10
N VAL A 113 8.86 -2.84 6.84
CA VAL A 113 10.28 -2.61 6.54
C VAL A 113 11.10 -2.76 7.81
N GLU A 114 12.26 -3.40 7.68
CA GLU A 114 13.24 -3.54 8.74
C GLU A 114 14.58 -2.98 8.26
N THR A 115 15.23 -2.18 9.10
CA THR A 115 16.51 -1.55 8.80
C THR A 115 17.34 -1.37 10.07
N VAL A 116 18.62 -1.06 9.91
CA VAL A 116 19.53 -0.76 11.02
C VAL A 116 19.90 0.71 10.94
N PHE A 117 19.66 1.43 12.03
CA PHE A 117 20.12 2.79 12.22
C PHE A 117 21.39 2.78 13.04
N THR A 118 22.37 3.55 12.61
CA THR A 118 23.61 3.79 13.34
C THR A 118 23.72 5.28 13.62
N GLN A 119 23.98 5.64 14.86
CA GLN A 119 24.41 6.98 15.20
C GLN A 119 25.87 7.11 14.78
N LEU A 120 26.16 8.04 13.87
CA LEU A 120 27.53 8.46 13.58
C LEU A 120 27.90 9.44 14.69
N ASP A 121 28.70 8.97 15.64
CA ASP A 121 29.35 9.83 16.64
C ASP A 121 30.36 10.79 15.97
#